data_AF-A0A9X2QJW1-F1
#
_entry.id   AF-A0A9X2QJW1-F1
#
_cell.length_a   1.000
_cell.length_b   1.000
_cell.length_c   1.000
_cell.angle_alpha   90.00
_cell.angle_beta   90.00
_cell.angle_gamma   90.00
#
_symmetry.space_group_name_H-M   'P 1'
#
loop_
_entity.id
_entity.type
_entity.pdbx_description
1 polymer ?
#
loop_
_entity_poly.entity_id
_entity_poly.type
_entity_poly.pdbx_seq_one_letter_code
_entity_poly.pdbx_strand_id
1 'polypeptide(L)' 'MCCWEDDGQDDDDADEVWGGPNGEISLTEGRSNYKAFGASHKAYLTRVRPPRPDELLDRA' A
#
# COMPACT_ATOMS: atom_id res chain seq x y z
N MET A 1 1.47 8.08 -4.13
CA MET A 1 0.27 7.22 -4.01
C MET A 1 0.60 5.88 -4.61
N CYS A 2 0.36 4.80 -3.86
CA CYS A 2 1.06 3.52 -3.97
C CYS A 2 0.36 2.46 -4.84
N CYS A 3 -0.75 2.79 -5.52
CA CYS A 3 -1.67 1.83 -6.16
C CYS A 3 -2.39 0.91 -5.16
N TRP A 4 -2.74 1.44 -3.98
CA TRP A 4 -3.75 0.85 -3.10
C TRP A 4 -5.12 1.45 -3.45
N GLU A 5 -6.15 0.62 -3.53
CA GLU A 5 -7.55 1.02 -3.72
C GLU A 5 -8.24 1.13 -2.36
N ASP A 6 -8.98 2.21 -2.17
CA ASP A 6 -9.82 2.39 -0.99
C ASP A 6 -11.15 1.66 -1.20
N ASP A 7 -11.17 0.38 -0.84
CA ASP A 7 -12.32 -0.52 -0.94
C ASP A 7 -13.08 -0.68 0.39
N GLY A 8 -12.78 0.18 1.37
CA GLY A 8 -13.37 0.15 2.71
C GLY A 8 -12.62 -0.72 3.71
N GLN A 9 -11.51 -1.37 3.33
CA GLN A 9 -10.62 -2.03 4.28
C GLN A 9 -9.85 -0.99 5.11
N ASP A 10 -9.96 -1.07 6.43
CA ASP A 10 -9.32 -0.15 7.39
C ASP A 10 -8.47 -0.90 8.44
N ASP A 11 -8.20 -0.24 9.57
CA ASP A 11 -7.30 -0.76 10.61
C ASP A 11 -7.85 -2.02 11.30
N ASP A 12 -9.16 -2.17 11.44
CA ASP A 12 -9.76 -3.31 12.15
C ASP A 12 -9.61 -4.60 11.34
N ASP A 13 -9.59 -4.48 10.00
CA ASP A 13 -9.47 -5.60 9.06
C ASP A 13 -8.12 -5.59 8.32
N ALA A 14 -7.11 -4.85 8.80
CA ALA A 14 -5.90 -4.52 8.04
C ALA A 14 -5.03 -5.73 7.64
N ASP A 15 -5.14 -6.84 8.37
CA ASP A 15 -4.40 -8.08 8.12
C ASP A 15 -5.16 -9.05 7.21
N GLU A 16 -6.41 -8.76 6.86
CA GLU A 16 -7.22 -9.60 5.98
C GLU A 16 -6.86 -9.37 4.50
N VAL A 17 -7.06 -10.40 3.67
CA VAL A 17 -6.91 -10.31 2.21
C VAL A 17 -8.30 -10.36 1.58
N TRP A 18 -8.78 -9.21 1.11
CA TRP A 18 -10.11 -9.09 0.50
C TRP A 18 -10.12 -9.38 -1.00
N GLY A 19 -8.95 -9.43 -1.65
CA GLY A 19 -8.86 -9.69 -3.08
C GLY A 19 -8.98 -8.41 -3.91
N GLY A 20 -9.69 -8.52 -5.04
CA GLY A 20 -10.10 -7.37 -5.84
C GLY A 20 -8.91 -6.58 -6.44
N PRO A 21 -9.01 -5.23 -6.51
CA PRO A 21 -7.95 -4.37 -7.04
C PRO A 21 -6.64 -4.42 -6.26
N ASN A 22 -6.72 -4.68 -4.95
CA ASN A 22 -5.56 -4.80 -4.05
C ASN A 22 -4.89 -6.19 -4.18
N GLY A 23 -5.59 -7.17 -4.77
CA GLY A 23 -5.04 -8.46 -5.13
C GLY A 23 -4.87 -9.37 -3.92
N GLU A 24 -3.74 -10.05 -3.82
CA GLU A 24 -3.49 -11.08 -2.81
C GLU A 24 -2.79 -10.57 -1.54
N ILE A 25 -2.79 -9.26 -1.32
CA ILE A 25 -2.15 -8.63 -0.15
C ILE A 25 -3.15 -7.94 0.75
N SER A 26 -2.83 -7.92 2.04
CA SER A 26 -3.53 -7.17 3.08
C SER A 26 -3.11 -5.70 3.12
N LEU A 27 -3.87 -4.85 3.82
CA LEU A 27 -3.52 -3.44 4.04
C LEU A 27 -2.21 -3.30 4.83
N THR A 28 -1.98 -4.17 5.80
CA THR A 28 -0.71 -4.24 6.56
C THR A 28 0.48 -4.50 5.65
N GLU A 29 0.35 -5.45 4.72
CA GLU A 29 1.37 -5.72 3.72
C GLU A 29 1.53 -4.54 2.75
N GLY A 30 0.43 -3.95 2.28
CA GLY A 30 0.44 -2.77 1.42
C GLY A 30 1.18 -1.58 2.03
N ARG A 31 0.95 -1.30 3.32
CA ARG A 31 1.68 -0.28 4.10
C ARG A 31 3.16 -0.61 4.23
N SER A 32 3.50 -1.86 4.56
CA SER A 32 4.88 -2.31 4.67
C SER A 32 5.64 -2.19 3.34
N ASN A 33 4.98 -2.58 2.24
CA ASN A 33 5.48 -2.47 0.87
C ASN A 33 5.70 -1.02 0.47
N TYR A 34 4.79 -0.11 0.84
CA TYR A 34 4.96 1.31 0.58
C TYR A 34 6.20 1.87 1.28
N LYS A 35 6.42 1.52 2.54
CA LYS A 35 7.64 1.92 3.28
C LYS A 35 8.91 1.36 2.66
N ALA A 36 8.85 0.12 2.16
CA ALA A 36 10.01 -0.56 1.58
C ALA A 36 10.39 -0.05 0.19
N PHE A 37 9.41 0.20 -0.69
CA PHE A 37 9.67 0.51 -2.10
C PHE A 37 8.69 1.47 -2.76
N GLY A 38 7.77 2.08 -2.01
CA GLY A 38 6.92 3.16 -2.51
C GLY A 38 5.68 2.74 -3.30
N ALA A 39 5.34 1.45 -3.34
CA ALA A 39 4.12 0.91 -3.94
C ALA A 39 3.48 -0.13 -3.01
N SER A 40 2.18 -0.39 -3.15
CA SER A 40 1.45 -1.43 -2.41
C SER A 40 1.91 -2.82 -2.82
N HIS A 41 2.27 -3.00 -4.10
CA HIS A 41 2.75 -4.26 -4.66
C HIS A 41 3.87 -4.02 -5.69
N LYS A 42 4.82 -4.94 -5.81
CA LYS A 42 5.98 -4.78 -6.73
C LYS A 42 5.57 -4.63 -8.20
N ALA A 43 4.45 -5.24 -8.59
CA ALA A 43 3.92 -5.12 -9.95
C ALA A 43 3.55 -3.67 -10.33
N TYR A 44 3.36 -2.78 -9.36
CA TYR A 44 2.99 -1.38 -9.58
C TYR A 44 4.17 -0.42 -9.57
N LEU A 45 5.41 -0.89 -9.36
CA LEU A 45 6.60 -0.03 -9.31
C LEU A 45 6.79 0.83 -10.58
N THR A 46 6.35 0.34 -11.74
CA THR A 46 6.44 1.08 -13.01
C THR A 46 5.23 1.99 -13.27
N ARG A 47 4.20 1.91 -12.42
CA ARG A 47 2.93 2.66 -12.55
C ARG A 47 2.79 3.77 -11.50
N VAL A 48 3.54 3.69 -10.41
CA VAL A 48 3.58 4.73 -9.37
C VAL A 48 4.77 5.66 -9.59
N ARG A 49 4.60 6.92 -9.22
CA ARG A 49 5.77 7.79 -9.01
C ARG A 49 6.50 7.37 -7.72
N PRO A 50 7.81 7.64 -7.60
CA PRO A 50 8.51 7.51 -6.33
C PRO A 50 7.80 8.32 -5.22
N PRO A 51 7.82 7.81 -3.97
CA PRO A 51 7.34 8.56 -2.83
C PRO A 51 8.23 9.79 -2.62
N ARG A 52 7.61 10.92 -2.28
CA ARG A 52 8.36 12.12 -1.91
C ARG A 52 8.95 11.92 -0.50
N PRO A 53 10.07 12.60 -0.16
CA PRO A 53 10.64 12.50 1.18
C PRO A 53 9.62 12.80 2.30
N ASP A 54 8.70 13.74 2.09
CA ASP A 54 7.64 14.10 3.03
C ASP A 54 6.54 13.04 3.20
N GLU A 55 6.43 12.08 2.27
CA GLU A 55 5.46 10.98 2.33
C GLU A 55 6.01 9.73 3.02
N LEU A 56 7.34 9.63 3.15
CA LEU A 56 8.02 8.58 3.91
C LEU A 56 8.27 9.00 5.36
N LEU A 57 8.11 10.27 5.67
CA LEU A 57 8.01 10.75 7.04
C LEU A 57 6.65 10.32 7.58
N ASP A 58 6.51 9.04 7.92
CA ASP A 58 5.53 8.63 8.92
C ASP A 58 5.75 9.56 10.11
N ARG A 59 4.81 10.47 10.34
CA ARG A 59 4.70 11.12 11.65
C ARG A 59 4.32 9.99 12.60
N ALA A 60 5.36 9.37 13.17
CA ALA A 60 5.25 8.38 14.24
C ALA A 60 4.44 8.95 15.42
#